data_AF-A0A2N6F6Q1-F1
#
_entry.id   AF-A0A2N6F6Q1-F1
#
_cell.length_a   1.000
_cell.length_b   1.000
_cell.length_c   1.000
_cell.angle_alpha   90.00
_cell.angle_beta   90.00
_cell.angle_gamma   90.00
#
_symmetry.space_group_name_H-M   'P 1'
#
loop_
_entity.id
_entity.type
_entity.pdbx_description
1 polymer ?
#
loop_
_entity_poly.entity_id
_entity_poly.type
_entity_poly.pdbx_seq_one_letter_code
_entity_poly.pdbx_strand_id
1 'polypeptide(L)'
;MTTLNNDEDKRYFSEMTQMTKSQITQQINAIQNGKQIPWGQLSILLDSVEKTKYWKPDSESFTNWIETNAHIFGAKPTTLWRVLSSGRYVECLRNSNKLDQCQIPSPSELTKAISPENVEILAKLERVLPEEKFKKVAHDVLSKKATRADLRAMWQNHKAILAGRTARGAGTPIPKFDNTNSSQLKKSEYAQFLDFLDRGKLPWLEQNNIEIYRNFKICSLDCNDPQRLRIKLVSIGYVKTQNLEAEYHGFCFPLPSPEDYIFQLAYCDYLWILLDADSGKFLNSSHPTIPQNVGLLSLSADGLSVELLAQKSTTAPEQKNYITAAMLLNSLKNSK
;
A
#
# COMPACT_ATOMS: atom_id res chain seq x y z
N MET A 1 38.54 -1.48 9.21
CA MET A 1 37.68 -1.40 10.41
C MET A 1 36.87 -0.13 10.28
N THR A 2 35.70 -0.23 9.69
CA THR A 2 34.82 0.92 9.45
C THR A 2 33.58 0.68 10.28
N THR A 3 33.46 1.43 11.38
CA THR A 3 32.29 1.43 12.26
C THR A 3 31.08 1.91 11.47
N LEU A 4 30.23 0.97 11.05
CA LEU A 4 28.89 1.27 10.56
C LEU A 4 28.08 1.82 11.74
N ASN A 5 27.60 3.05 11.58
CA ASN A 5 26.77 3.76 12.55
C ASN A 5 25.53 2.93 12.92
N ASN A 6 25.45 2.56 14.21
CA ASN A 6 24.33 1.88 14.88
C ASN A 6 23.08 2.78 15.10
N ASP A 7 22.92 3.87 14.34
CA ASP A 7 21.83 4.82 14.57
C ASP A 7 20.48 4.38 13.97
N GLU A 8 20.48 3.42 13.05
CA GLU A 8 19.26 2.96 12.40
C GLU A 8 18.39 2.01 13.26
N ASP A 9 19.02 1.30 14.22
CA ASP A 9 18.38 0.34 15.14
C ASP A 9 17.70 0.99 16.36
N LYS A 10 18.01 2.27 16.63
CA LYS A 10 17.37 3.06 17.70
C LYS A 10 15.96 3.55 17.35
N ARG A 11 15.48 3.33 16.12
CA ARG A 11 14.18 3.86 15.65
C ARG A 11 12.95 3.24 16.33
N TYR A 12 13.08 2.18 17.12
CA TYR A 12 12.01 1.70 18.01
C TYR A 12 12.15 2.13 19.48
N PHE A 13 13.20 2.87 19.83
CA PHE A 13 13.47 3.36 21.17
C PHE A 13 13.30 4.88 21.27
N SER A 14 12.32 5.43 20.55
CA SER A 14 11.89 6.81 20.76
C SER A 14 11.20 6.93 22.13
N GLU A 15 11.59 7.92 22.93
CA GLU A 15 11.02 8.12 24.26
C GLU A 15 9.70 8.88 24.19
N MET A 16 8.59 8.15 24.27
CA MET A 16 7.31 8.76 24.64
C MET A 16 7.40 9.32 26.07
N THR A 17 6.59 10.34 26.38
CA THR A 17 6.48 10.93 27.72
C THR A 17 6.33 9.84 28.77
N GLN A 18 7.32 9.67 29.65
CA GLN A 18 7.35 8.56 30.60
C GLN A 18 6.48 8.85 31.83
N MET A 19 5.66 7.87 32.20
CA MET A 19 4.93 7.88 33.47
C MET A 19 5.76 7.24 34.60
N THR A 20 5.73 7.84 35.78
CA THR A 20 6.23 7.21 37.02
C THR A 20 5.39 6.01 37.41
N LYS A 21 5.92 5.09 38.22
CA LYS A 21 5.16 3.93 38.73
C LYS A 21 3.85 4.33 39.43
N SER A 22 3.87 5.42 40.19
CA SER A 22 2.66 5.96 40.84
C SER A 22 1.60 6.39 39.82
N GLN A 23 2.00 7.12 38.77
CA GLN A 23 1.12 7.51 37.67
C GLN A 23 0.59 6.31 36.89
N ILE A 24 1.41 5.28 36.66
CA ILE A 24 0.99 4.01 36.03
C ILE A 24 -0.12 3.35 36.86
N THR A 25 0.10 3.17 38.17
CA THR A 25 -0.90 2.58 39.07
C THR A 25 -2.20 3.39 39.07
N GLN A 26 -2.12 4.72 39.15
CA GLN A 26 -3.29 5.58 39.12
C GLN A 26 -4.10 5.42 37.82
N GLN A 27 -3.43 5.36 36.67
CA GLN A 27 -4.12 5.18 35.38
C GLN A 27 -4.73 3.78 35.24
N ILE A 28 -4.02 2.73 35.63
CA ILE A 28 -4.55 1.35 35.61
C ILE A 28 -5.80 1.25 36.49
N ASN A 29 -5.76 1.77 37.72
CA ASN A 29 -6.91 1.77 38.63
C ASN A 29 -8.09 2.56 38.05
N ALA A 30 -7.82 3.70 37.40
CA ALA A 30 -8.88 4.48 36.76
C ALA A 30 -9.55 3.71 35.61
N ILE A 31 -8.77 2.98 34.80
CA ILE A 31 -9.29 2.16 33.69
C ILE A 31 -10.14 0.99 34.24
N GLN A 32 -9.66 0.31 35.29
CA GLN A 32 -10.43 -0.74 35.97
C GLN A 32 -11.77 -0.23 36.50
N ASN A 33 -11.81 1.03 36.95
CA ASN A 33 -13.03 1.72 37.38
C ASN A 33 -13.87 2.27 36.21
N GLY A 34 -13.60 1.85 34.97
CA GLY A 34 -14.42 2.18 33.79
C GLY A 34 -14.00 3.45 33.04
N LYS A 35 -12.89 4.10 33.40
CA LYS A 35 -12.39 5.26 32.65
C LYS A 35 -11.94 4.84 31.25
N GLN A 36 -12.60 5.38 30.23
CA GLN A 36 -12.12 5.26 28.87
C GLN A 36 -10.91 6.15 28.64
N ILE A 37 -9.86 5.60 28.06
CA ILE A 37 -8.67 6.36 27.66
C ILE A 37 -8.49 6.34 26.14
N PRO A 38 -8.12 7.48 25.52
CA PRO A 38 -7.74 7.51 24.11
C PRO A 38 -6.57 6.56 23.83
N TRP A 39 -6.56 5.94 22.64
CA TRP A 39 -5.55 4.93 22.31
C TRP A 39 -4.11 5.48 22.37
N GLY A 40 -3.91 6.76 22.05
CA GLY A 40 -2.60 7.40 22.12
C GLY A 40 -2.10 7.61 23.55
N GLN A 41 -3.00 7.81 24.52
CA GLN A 41 -2.64 7.78 25.93
C GLN A 41 -2.40 6.35 26.42
N LEU A 42 -3.17 5.38 25.91
CA LEU A 42 -2.94 3.96 26.19
C LEU A 42 -1.57 3.50 25.68
N SER A 43 -1.11 3.95 24.52
CA SER A 43 0.24 3.60 24.03
C SER A 43 1.35 4.14 24.92
N ILE A 44 1.19 5.36 25.45
CA ILE A 44 2.14 5.96 26.40
C ILE A 44 2.16 5.16 27.72
N LEU A 45 0.99 4.76 28.22
CA LEU A 45 0.87 3.93 29.42
C LEU A 45 1.56 2.57 29.22
N LEU A 46 1.27 1.86 28.12
CA LEU A 46 1.87 0.56 27.82
C LEU A 46 3.40 0.64 27.68
N ASP A 47 3.91 1.68 27.01
CA ASP A 47 5.35 1.91 26.88
C ASP A 47 6.01 2.21 28.24
N SER A 48 5.34 2.98 29.08
CA SER A 48 5.79 3.27 30.44
C SER A 48 5.82 2.02 31.32
N VAL A 49 4.82 1.14 31.19
CA VAL A 49 4.80 -0.17 31.88
C VAL A 49 6.02 -1.00 31.48
N GLU A 50 6.32 -1.11 30.18
CA GLU A 50 7.46 -1.86 29.69
C GLU A 50 8.79 -1.27 30.19
N LYS A 51 9.01 0.03 29.98
CA LYS A 51 10.27 0.73 30.30
C LYS A 51 10.57 0.78 31.79
N THR A 52 9.56 1.03 32.64
CA THR A 52 9.73 1.05 34.10
C THR A 52 9.77 -0.35 34.72
N LYS A 53 9.61 -1.39 33.91
CA LYS A 53 9.48 -2.79 34.34
C LYS A 53 8.38 -2.95 35.40
N TYR A 54 7.29 -2.19 35.26
CA TYR A 54 6.15 -2.24 36.19
C TYR A 54 5.55 -3.64 36.28
N TRP A 55 5.59 -4.38 35.17
CA TRP A 55 5.11 -5.76 35.04
C TRP A 55 5.89 -6.81 35.83
N LYS A 56 7.14 -6.52 36.21
CA LYS A 56 8.09 -7.51 36.75
C LYS A 56 7.63 -8.23 38.04
N PRO A 57 6.90 -7.59 38.98
CA PRO A 57 6.42 -8.29 40.17
C PRO A 57 5.39 -9.40 39.86
N ASP A 58 4.60 -9.24 38.81
CA ASP A 58 3.40 -10.07 38.56
C ASP A 58 3.53 -10.97 37.32
N SER A 59 4.63 -10.89 36.57
CA SER A 59 4.79 -11.60 35.30
C SER A 59 6.25 -11.85 34.92
N GLU A 60 6.52 -12.97 34.27
CA GLU A 60 7.86 -13.39 33.84
C GLU A 60 8.41 -12.58 32.66
N SER A 61 7.51 -11.98 31.87
CA SER A 61 7.84 -11.09 30.75
C SER A 61 6.76 -10.06 30.53
N PHE A 62 7.09 -8.98 29.82
CA PHE A 62 6.11 -7.98 29.42
C PHE A 62 5.02 -8.56 28.50
N THR A 63 5.37 -9.54 27.65
CA THR A 63 4.40 -10.25 26.80
C THR A 63 3.38 -11.01 27.65
N ASN A 64 3.86 -11.80 28.62
CA ASN A 64 2.98 -12.52 29.56
C ASN A 64 2.08 -11.53 30.32
N TRP A 65 2.64 -10.39 30.75
CA TRP A 65 1.87 -9.35 31.41
C TRP A 65 0.74 -8.80 30.51
N ILE A 66 1.02 -8.49 29.24
CA ILE A 66 -0.01 -8.05 28.29
C ILE A 66 -1.09 -9.13 28.12
N GLU A 67 -0.70 -10.39 27.97
CA GLU A 67 -1.64 -11.50 27.79
C GLU A 67 -2.59 -11.65 28.98
N THR A 68 -2.04 -11.59 30.19
CA THR A 68 -2.80 -11.74 31.45
C THR A 68 -3.66 -10.51 31.74
N ASN A 69 -3.17 -9.30 31.46
CA ASN A 69 -3.81 -8.05 31.85
C ASN A 69 -4.65 -7.41 30.74
N ALA A 70 -4.76 -8.01 29.55
CA ALA A 70 -5.50 -7.42 28.43
C ALA A 70 -6.97 -7.11 28.76
N HIS A 71 -7.58 -7.93 29.62
CA HIS A 71 -8.95 -7.76 30.09
C HIS A 71 -9.16 -6.44 30.85
N ILE A 72 -8.15 -5.92 31.56
CA ILE A 72 -8.20 -4.62 32.25
C ILE A 72 -8.51 -3.50 31.27
N PHE A 73 -7.95 -3.59 30.06
CA PHE A 73 -8.08 -2.57 29.01
C PHE A 73 -9.29 -2.81 28.10
N GLY A 74 -10.09 -3.86 28.36
CA GLY A 74 -11.22 -4.24 27.50
C GLY A 74 -10.81 -4.58 26.05
N ALA A 75 -9.58 -5.05 25.83
CA ALA A 75 -9.01 -5.28 24.52
C ALA A 75 -8.35 -6.66 24.41
N LYS A 76 -8.15 -7.15 23.18
CA LYS A 76 -7.35 -8.36 22.95
C LYS A 76 -5.85 -8.03 23.05
N PRO A 77 -4.98 -8.98 23.44
CA PRO A 77 -3.52 -8.77 23.47
C PRO A 77 -2.96 -8.20 22.16
N THR A 78 -3.42 -8.71 21.01
CA THR A 78 -3.01 -8.22 19.68
C THR A 78 -3.39 -6.76 19.42
N THR A 79 -4.47 -6.28 20.03
CA THR A 79 -4.89 -4.87 19.94
C THR A 79 -3.98 -3.98 20.77
N LEU A 80 -3.59 -4.43 21.97
CA LEU A 80 -2.64 -3.70 22.83
C LEU A 80 -1.27 -3.61 22.19
N TRP A 81 -0.78 -4.70 21.59
CA TRP A 81 0.46 -4.68 20.81
C TRP A 81 0.41 -3.68 19.66
N ARG A 82 -0.69 -3.66 18.89
CA ARG A 82 -0.89 -2.67 17.81
C ARG A 82 -0.89 -1.24 18.34
N VAL A 83 -1.57 -0.99 19.46
CA VAL A 83 -1.61 0.33 20.10
C VAL A 83 -0.20 0.77 20.51
N LEU A 84 0.54 -0.10 21.20
CA LEU A 84 1.91 0.16 21.63
C LEU A 84 2.84 0.44 20.44
N SER A 85 2.85 -0.44 19.43
CA SER A 85 3.71 -0.29 18.26
C SER A 85 3.39 0.98 17.47
N SER A 86 2.10 1.34 17.38
CA SER A 86 1.65 2.56 16.69
C SER A 86 2.10 3.83 17.43
N GLY A 87 1.96 3.87 18.75
CA GLY A 87 2.42 5.01 19.55
C GLY A 87 3.92 5.23 19.43
N ARG A 88 4.71 4.14 19.56
CA ARG A 88 6.16 4.17 19.35
C ARG A 88 6.55 4.67 17.97
N TYR A 89 5.82 4.22 16.94
CA TYR A 89 6.08 4.63 15.57
C TYR A 89 5.82 6.12 15.35
N VAL A 90 4.71 6.67 15.88
CA VAL A 90 4.44 8.11 15.80
C VAL A 90 5.52 8.91 16.51
N GLU A 91 5.95 8.49 17.70
CA GLU A 91 7.04 9.18 18.41
C GLU A 91 8.37 9.07 17.66
N CYS A 92 8.63 7.95 16.97
CA CYS A 92 9.79 7.83 16.09
C CYS A 92 9.69 8.79 14.90
N LEU A 93 8.52 8.89 14.27
CA LEU A 93 8.30 9.83 13.16
C LEU A 93 8.52 11.27 13.65
N ARG A 94 7.97 11.62 14.82
CA ARG A 94 8.10 12.94 15.44
C ARG A 94 9.55 13.33 15.67
N ASN A 95 10.36 12.39 16.14
CA ASN A 95 11.78 12.60 16.40
C ASN A 95 12.65 12.39 15.14
N SER A 96 12.05 12.07 14.01
CA SER A 96 12.74 11.98 12.73
C SER A 96 12.60 13.28 11.96
N ASN A 97 13.69 13.77 11.38
CA ASN A 97 13.66 14.90 10.44
C ASN A 97 13.13 14.50 9.06
N LYS A 98 12.28 13.48 8.96
CA LYS A 98 11.81 12.92 7.67
C LYS A 98 10.62 13.68 7.09
N LEU A 99 9.82 14.34 7.91
CA LEU A 99 8.63 15.05 7.46
C LEU A 99 8.84 16.55 7.64
N ASP A 100 9.90 17.06 6.99
CA ASP A 100 10.27 18.48 7.00
C ASP A 100 9.02 19.37 6.98
N GLN A 101 8.95 20.33 7.90
CA GLN A 101 7.86 21.32 8.02
C GLN A 101 6.50 20.81 8.54
N CYS A 102 6.33 19.51 8.82
CA CYS A 102 5.09 18.99 9.41
C CYS A 102 5.18 18.92 10.95
N GLN A 103 4.28 19.59 11.65
CA GLN A 103 4.11 19.38 13.09
C GLN A 103 3.45 18.01 13.32
N ILE A 104 4.26 17.01 13.67
CA ILE A 104 3.76 15.68 13.99
C ILE A 104 3.19 15.70 15.41
N PRO A 105 1.90 15.39 15.62
CA PRO A 105 1.32 15.34 16.94
C PRO A 105 2.01 14.28 17.81
N SER A 106 2.15 14.56 19.10
CA SER A 106 2.50 13.52 20.07
C SER A 106 1.40 12.44 20.10
N PRO A 107 1.73 11.20 20.53
CA PRO A 107 0.73 10.15 20.64
C PRO A 107 -0.52 10.56 21.45
N SER A 108 -0.37 11.33 22.53
CA SER A 108 -1.51 11.82 23.33
C SER A 108 -2.43 12.81 22.61
N GLU A 109 -1.95 13.49 21.58
CA GLU A 109 -2.71 14.47 20.78
C GLU A 109 -3.46 13.82 19.59
N LEU A 110 -3.23 12.52 19.35
CA LEU A 110 -3.90 11.80 18.28
C LEU A 110 -5.40 11.64 18.57
N THR A 111 -6.21 12.18 17.66
CA THR A 111 -7.67 12.05 17.73
C THR A 111 -8.14 10.65 17.32
N LYS A 112 -9.37 10.28 17.71
CA LYS A 112 -10.02 9.02 17.30
C LYS A 112 -10.12 8.81 15.77
N ALA A 113 -10.02 9.89 14.98
CA ALA A 113 -10.03 9.81 13.52
C ALA A 113 -8.78 9.10 12.94
N ILE A 114 -7.66 9.13 13.67
CA ILE A 114 -6.45 8.39 13.31
C ILE A 114 -6.43 7.15 14.18
N SER A 115 -6.72 5.99 13.60
CA SER A 115 -6.72 4.73 14.34
C SER A 115 -5.30 4.16 14.44
N PRO A 116 -4.99 3.31 15.44
CA PRO A 116 -3.75 2.54 15.47
C PRO A 116 -3.51 1.74 14.20
N GLU A 117 -4.57 1.26 13.54
CA GLU A 117 -4.45 0.54 12.28
C GLU A 117 -3.97 1.43 11.13
N ASN A 118 -4.42 2.70 11.06
CA ASN A 118 -3.92 3.63 10.06
C ASN A 118 -2.41 3.83 10.22
N VAL A 119 -1.96 3.98 11.47
CA VAL A 119 -0.54 4.15 11.81
C VAL A 119 0.27 2.88 11.51
N GLU A 120 -0.27 1.70 11.81
CA GLU A 120 0.37 0.43 11.47
C GLU A 120 0.55 0.28 9.95
N ILE A 121 -0.45 0.65 9.15
CA ILE A 121 -0.35 0.61 7.70
C ILE A 121 0.65 1.66 7.20
N LEU A 122 0.67 2.87 7.78
CA LEU A 122 1.65 3.90 7.46
C LEU A 122 3.10 3.40 7.69
N ALA A 123 3.36 2.73 8.82
CA ALA A 123 4.65 2.12 9.10
C ALA A 123 5.05 1.04 8.08
N LYS A 124 4.08 0.28 7.56
CA LYS A 124 4.32 -0.69 6.48
C LYS A 124 4.64 0.03 5.16
N LEU A 125 3.92 1.12 4.87
CA LEU A 125 4.11 1.92 3.66
C LEU A 125 5.47 2.62 3.62
N GLU A 126 6.00 3.10 4.75
CA GLU A 126 7.36 3.67 4.83
C GLU A 126 8.43 2.73 4.27
N ARG A 127 8.23 1.42 4.44
CA ARG A 127 9.21 0.42 4.01
C ARG A 127 9.19 0.17 2.50
N VAL A 128 8.13 0.56 1.80
CA VAL A 128 7.91 0.19 0.40
C VAL A 128 7.79 1.38 -0.54
N LEU A 129 7.49 2.56 0.00
CA LEU A 129 7.36 3.78 -0.78
C LEU A 129 8.72 4.50 -0.92
N PRO A 130 8.97 5.15 -2.08
CA PRO A 130 10.00 6.18 -2.18
C PRO A 130 9.76 7.28 -1.14
N GLU A 131 10.85 7.89 -0.64
CA GLU A 131 10.80 8.83 0.49
C GLU A 131 9.81 9.98 0.25
N GLU A 132 9.91 10.68 -0.87
CA GLU A 132 9.03 11.82 -1.19
C GLU A 132 7.54 11.43 -1.24
N LYS A 133 7.24 10.23 -1.76
CA LYS A 133 5.87 9.71 -1.78
C LYS A 133 5.41 9.36 -0.36
N PHE A 134 6.29 8.77 0.46
CA PHE A 134 5.99 8.50 1.86
C PHE A 134 5.68 9.79 2.64
N LYS A 135 6.47 10.86 2.45
CA LYS A 135 6.24 12.16 3.13
C LYS A 135 4.81 12.67 2.90
N LYS A 136 4.37 12.64 1.64
CA LYS A 136 3.01 13.02 1.26
C LYS A 136 1.94 12.14 1.92
N VAL A 137 2.12 10.82 1.89
CA VAL A 137 1.17 9.87 2.51
C VAL A 137 1.10 10.07 4.02
N ALA A 138 2.25 10.23 4.69
CA ALA A 138 2.31 10.48 6.13
C ALA A 138 1.57 11.78 6.49
N HIS A 139 1.80 12.85 5.73
CA HIS A 139 1.05 14.10 5.89
C HIS A 139 -0.47 13.89 5.73
N ASP A 140 -0.91 13.16 4.71
CA ASP A 140 -2.34 12.90 4.47
C ASP A 140 -2.97 12.05 5.58
N VAL A 141 -2.25 11.10 6.17
CA VAL A 141 -2.71 10.33 7.34
C VAL A 141 -2.84 11.21 8.58
N LEU A 142 -1.80 11.99 8.89
CA LEU A 142 -1.76 12.84 10.09
C LEU A 142 -2.74 14.01 10.00
N SER A 143 -3.02 14.52 8.80
CA SER A 143 -4.02 15.55 8.53
C SER A 143 -5.43 15.00 8.29
N LYS A 144 -5.65 13.69 8.48
CA LYS A 144 -6.96 13.00 8.36
C LYS A 144 -7.57 13.07 6.95
N LYS A 145 -6.75 13.28 5.93
CA LYS A 145 -7.15 13.30 4.51
C LYS A 145 -7.17 11.89 3.91
N ALA A 146 -6.36 10.97 4.41
CA ALA A 146 -6.34 9.58 3.99
C ALA A 146 -7.26 8.71 4.85
N THR A 147 -8.15 7.95 4.21
CA THR A 147 -8.99 6.96 4.90
C THR A 147 -8.23 5.63 5.08
N ARG A 148 -8.73 4.79 5.99
CA ARG A 148 -8.20 3.42 6.15
C ARG A 148 -8.29 2.59 4.86
N ALA A 149 -9.37 2.79 4.09
CA ALA A 149 -9.56 2.08 2.83
C ALA A 149 -8.48 2.46 1.81
N ASP A 150 -8.17 3.76 1.71
CA ASP A 150 -7.10 4.26 0.82
C ASP A 150 -5.75 3.67 1.18
N LEU A 151 -5.41 3.65 2.47
CA LEU A 151 -4.15 3.09 2.96
C LEU A 151 -4.04 1.59 2.70
N ARG A 152 -5.13 0.84 2.91
CA ARG A 152 -5.15 -0.60 2.61
C ARG A 152 -5.00 -0.85 1.11
N ALA A 153 -5.70 -0.09 0.27
CA ALA A 153 -5.60 -0.22 -1.19
C ALA A 153 -4.16 0.05 -1.66
N MET A 154 -3.54 1.13 -1.17
CA MET A 154 -2.13 1.43 -1.45
C MET A 154 -1.21 0.31 -0.97
N TRP A 155 -1.40 -0.19 0.26
CA TRP A 155 -0.60 -1.31 0.75
C TRP A 155 -0.71 -2.56 -0.13
N GLN A 156 -1.91 -2.88 -0.65
CA GLN A 156 -2.09 -4.03 -1.55
C GLN A 156 -1.27 -3.89 -2.83
N ASN A 157 -1.14 -2.67 -3.37
CA ASN A 157 -0.35 -2.39 -4.57
C ASN A 157 1.16 -2.53 -4.29
N HIS A 158 1.61 -2.07 -3.13
CA HIS A 158 3.05 -1.94 -2.83
C HIS A 158 3.67 -3.12 -2.06
N LYS A 159 2.88 -3.98 -1.41
CA LYS A 159 3.40 -5.08 -0.55
C LYS A 159 4.36 -6.04 -1.27
N ALA A 160 4.21 -6.20 -2.59
CA ALA A 160 5.01 -7.13 -3.40
C ALA A 160 6.47 -6.67 -3.57
N ILE A 161 6.76 -5.39 -3.39
CA ILE A 161 8.10 -4.78 -3.53
C ILE A 161 9.12 -5.52 -2.64
N LEU A 162 8.74 -5.84 -1.40
CA LEU A 162 9.62 -6.54 -0.47
C LEU A 162 9.56 -8.07 -0.58
N ALA A 163 8.70 -8.63 -1.43
CA ALA A 163 8.52 -10.07 -1.62
C ALA A 163 8.31 -10.86 -0.30
N GLY A 164 7.58 -10.28 0.65
CA GLY A 164 7.33 -10.91 1.96
C GLY A 164 8.51 -10.87 2.94
N ARG A 165 9.62 -10.17 2.61
CA ARG A 165 10.75 -10.03 3.52
C ARG A 165 10.34 -9.28 4.80
N THR A 166 10.62 -9.91 5.92
CA THR A 166 10.40 -9.41 7.28
C THR A 166 11.74 -9.39 8.00
N ALA A 167 11.95 -8.43 8.91
CA ALA A 167 13.11 -8.49 9.81
C ALA A 167 12.91 -9.71 10.73
N ARG A 168 13.67 -10.78 10.51
CA ARG A 168 13.62 -11.99 11.32
C ARG A 168 14.89 -12.05 12.17
N GLY A 169 14.74 -11.76 13.46
CA GLY A 169 15.84 -11.77 14.44
C GLY A 169 16.15 -10.38 15.00
N ALA A 170 16.61 -10.34 16.25
CA ALA A 170 17.07 -9.11 16.88
C ALA A 170 18.31 -8.55 16.14
N GLY A 171 18.35 -7.24 15.91
CA GLY A 171 19.45 -6.56 15.18
C GLY A 171 19.45 -6.77 13.67
N THR A 172 18.41 -7.40 13.09
CA THR A 172 18.30 -7.50 11.64
C THR A 172 17.70 -6.20 11.07
N PRO A 173 18.37 -5.54 10.10
CA PRO A 173 17.84 -4.33 9.49
C PRO A 173 16.45 -4.57 8.89
N ILE A 174 15.55 -3.62 9.13
CA ILE A 174 14.20 -3.67 8.57
C ILE A 174 14.31 -3.57 7.05
N PRO A 175 13.78 -4.54 6.28
CA PRO A 175 13.78 -4.46 4.83
C PRO A 175 13.03 -3.22 4.36
N LYS A 176 13.70 -2.43 3.53
CA LYS A 176 13.19 -1.22 2.89
C LYS A 176 13.36 -1.29 1.38
N PHE A 177 12.55 -0.51 0.68
CA PHE A 177 12.69 -0.26 -0.74
C PHE A 177 14.08 0.30 -1.02
N ASP A 178 14.74 -0.32 -2.00
CA ASP A 178 16.05 0.07 -2.51
C ASP A 178 15.91 0.36 -4.01
N ASN A 179 16.08 1.63 -4.38
CA ASN A 179 15.94 2.09 -5.76
C ASN A 179 17.10 1.66 -6.67
N THR A 180 18.21 1.18 -6.09
CA THR A 180 19.33 0.61 -6.86
C THR A 180 19.07 -0.85 -7.24
N ASN A 181 18.11 -1.50 -6.58
CA ASN A 181 17.69 -2.86 -6.89
C ASN A 181 16.66 -2.86 -8.04
N SER A 182 17.09 -3.26 -9.24
CA SER A 182 16.26 -3.27 -10.45
C SER A 182 14.95 -4.05 -10.30
N SER A 183 14.94 -5.17 -9.58
CA SER A 183 13.71 -5.94 -9.34
C SER A 183 12.72 -5.18 -8.46
N GLN A 184 13.20 -4.48 -7.43
CA GLN A 184 12.35 -3.65 -6.58
C GLN A 184 11.86 -2.41 -7.33
N LEU A 185 12.70 -1.81 -8.16
CA LEU A 185 12.35 -0.66 -8.99
C LEU A 185 11.19 -0.99 -9.93
N LYS A 186 11.26 -2.10 -10.69
CA LYS A 186 10.16 -2.54 -11.57
C LYS A 186 8.86 -2.80 -10.82
N LYS A 187 8.95 -3.39 -9.62
CA LYS A 187 7.76 -3.60 -8.76
C LYS A 187 7.19 -2.28 -8.23
N SER A 188 8.04 -1.29 -7.97
CA SER A 188 7.63 0.05 -7.56
C SER A 188 6.93 0.79 -8.70
N GLU A 189 7.47 0.74 -9.92
CA GLU A 189 6.83 1.29 -11.13
C GLU A 189 5.46 0.64 -11.37
N TYR A 190 5.40 -0.69 -11.28
CA TYR A 190 4.14 -1.42 -11.37
C TYR A 190 3.12 -0.99 -10.31
N ALA A 191 3.55 -0.86 -9.05
CA ALA A 191 2.66 -0.44 -7.97
C ALA A 191 2.18 1.01 -8.14
N GLN A 192 3.05 1.90 -8.63
CA GLN A 192 2.69 3.28 -8.96
C GLN A 192 1.68 3.33 -10.11
N PHE A 193 1.86 2.52 -11.15
CA PHE A 193 0.91 2.40 -12.23
C PHE A 193 -0.48 1.97 -11.74
N LEU A 194 -0.56 0.95 -10.88
CA LEU A 194 -1.82 0.53 -10.27
C LEU A 194 -2.46 1.66 -9.44
N ASP A 195 -1.68 2.45 -8.71
CA ASP A 195 -2.21 3.61 -7.97
C ASP A 195 -2.81 4.67 -8.91
N PHE A 196 -2.24 4.87 -10.10
CA PHE A 196 -2.80 5.79 -11.10
C PHE A 196 -4.09 5.26 -11.69
N LEU A 197 -4.13 3.97 -12.04
CA LEU A 197 -5.35 3.32 -12.50
C LEU A 197 -6.46 3.44 -11.45
N ASP A 198 -6.18 3.12 -10.18
CA ASP A 198 -7.17 3.16 -9.10
C ASP A 198 -7.77 4.57 -8.88
N ARG A 199 -7.05 5.65 -9.23
CA ARG A 199 -7.54 7.04 -9.14
C ARG A 199 -8.45 7.46 -10.29
N GLY A 200 -8.44 6.73 -11.40
CA GLY A 200 -9.25 7.03 -12.59
C GLY A 200 -8.91 8.33 -13.32
N LYS A 201 -7.79 8.98 -12.99
CA LYS A 201 -7.28 10.15 -13.72
C LYS A 201 -6.37 9.70 -14.85
N LEU A 202 -6.99 9.25 -15.94
CA LEU A 202 -6.27 8.68 -17.09
C LEU A 202 -6.23 9.72 -18.23
N PRO A 203 -5.05 10.04 -18.78
CA PRO A 203 -4.89 11.15 -19.75
C PRO A 203 -5.80 11.05 -20.99
N TRP A 204 -6.01 9.84 -21.50
CA TRP A 204 -6.86 9.61 -22.69
C TRP A 204 -8.36 9.61 -22.37
N LEU A 205 -8.73 9.76 -21.10
CA LEU A 205 -10.12 9.78 -20.62
C LEU A 205 -10.57 11.18 -20.18
N GLU A 206 -9.65 12.14 -19.99
CA GLU A 206 -9.95 13.45 -19.41
C GLU A 206 -10.92 14.31 -20.25
N GLN A 207 -11.04 14.03 -21.54
CA GLN A 207 -11.93 14.76 -22.46
C GLN A 207 -13.33 14.15 -22.60
N ASN A 208 -13.57 12.99 -21.98
CA ASN A 208 -14.82 12.25 -22.16
C ASN A 208 -15.79 12.46 -20.98
N ASN A 209 -17.08 12.55 -21.28
CA ASN A 209 -18.16 12.56 -20.28
C ASN A 209 -18.32 11.15 -19.66
N ILE A 210 -17.37 10.76 -18.82
CA ILE A 210 -17.32 9.45 -18.18
C ILE A 210 -18.31 9.42 -17.03
N GLU A 211 -19.25 8.48 -17.12
CA GLU A 211 -20.23 8.20 -16.07
C GLU A 211 -19.62 7.25 -15.03
N ILE A 212 -18.91 6.22 -15.49
CA ILE A 212 -18.34 5.17 -14.63
C ILE A 212 -16.92 4.84 -15.09
N TYR A 213 -16.00 4.88 -14.14
CA TYR A 213 -14.70 4.23 -14.25
C TYR A 213 -14.50 3.26 -13.08
N ARG A 214 -14.10 2.04 -13.40
CA ARG A 214 -13.74 1.01 -12.42
C ARG A 214 -12.52 0.22 -12.89
N ASN A 215 -11.51 0.14 -12.03
CA ASN A 215 -10.31 -0.65 -12.27
C ASN A 215 -10.42 -2.02 -11.59
N PHE A 216 -10.16 -3.09 -12.34
CA PHE A 216 -10.22 -4.47 -11.88
C PHE A 216 -8.87 -5.13 -12.12
N LYS A 217 -8.08 -5.26 -11.06
CA LYS A 217 -6.80 -5.98 -11.09
C LYS A 217 -7.10 -7.44 -11.46
N ILE A 218 -6.34 -8.03 -12.37
CA ILE A 218 -6.50 -9.45 -12.69
C ILE A 218 -5.50 -10.24 -11.86
N CYS A 219 -5.97 -10.88 -10.80
CA CYS A 219 -5.18 -11.84 -10.05
C CYS A 219 -5.36 -13.20 -10.73
N SER A 220 -4.33 -13.65 -11.46
CA SER A 220 -4.13 -14.99 -12.04
C SER A 220 -5.42 -15.79 -12.26
N LEU A 221 -5.86 -15.84 -13.52
CA LEU A 221 -6.88 -16.79 -13.94
C LEU A 221 -6.24 -18.19 -13.88
N ASP A 222 -6.32 -18.87 -12.73
CA ASP A 222 -6.02 -20.30 -12.63
C ASP A 222 -7.00 -21.03 -13.55
N CYS A 223 -6.55 -21.36 -14.74
CA CYS A 223 -7.33 -22.15 -15.67
C CYS A 223 -6.40 -23.08 -16.44
N ASN A 224 -6.80 -24.35 -16.50
CA ASN A 224 -6.15 -25.41 -17.26
C ASN A 224 -6.32 -25.25 -18.78
N ASP A 225 -6.60 -24.04 -19.26
CA ASP A 225 -6.77 -23.71 -20.67
C ASP A 225 -5.47 -23.08 -21.21
N PRO A 226 -4.78 -23.76 -22.15
CA PRO A 226 -3.53 -23.27 -22.74
C PRO A 226 -3.62 -21.88 -23.37
N GLN A 227 -4.79 -21.48 -23.89
CA GLN A 227 -4.98 -20.15 -24.47
C GLN A 227 -5.08 -19.07 -23.40
N ARG A 228 -5.60 -19.41 -22.21
CA ARG A 228 -5.81 -18.47 -21.10
C ARG A 228 -4.56 -18.28 -20.24
N LEU A 229 -3.65 -19.27 -20.22
CA LEU A 229 -2.29 -19.12 -19.68
C LEU A 229 -1.47 -18.01 -20.37
N ARG A 230 -1.92 -17.52 -21.54
CA ARG A 230 -1.28 -16.43 -22.29
C ARG A 230 -1.83 -15.03 -21.97
N ILE A 231 -2.87 -14.92 -21.14
CA ILE A 231 -3.43 -13.61 -20.76
C ILE A 231 -2.52 -13.00 -19.68
N LYS A 232 -1.77 -11.97 -20.05
CA LYS A 232 -0.83 -11.23 -19.19
C LYS A 232 -1.37 -9.87 -18.75
N LEU A 233 -2.68 -9.65 -18.89
CA LEU A 233 -3.32 -8.43 -18.42
C LEU A 233 -3.14 -8.31 -16.90
N VAL A 234 -2.60 -7.19 -16.46
CA VAL A 234 -2.41 -6.87 -15.04
C VAL A 234 -3.67 -6.24 -14.44
N SER A 235 -4.44 -5.54 -15.28
CA SER A 235 -5.67 -4.90 -14.88
C SER A 235 -6.60 -4.68 -16.07
N ILE A 236 -7.88 -4.49 -15.80
CA ILE A 236 -8.90 -4.05 -16.76
C ILE A 236 -9.62 -2.82 -16.20
N GLY A 237 -9.62 -1.74 -16.97
CA GLY A 237 -10.47 -0.59 -16.76
C GLY A 237 -11.80 -0.78 -17.47
N TYR A 238 -12.89 -0.78 -16.72
CA TYR A 238 -14.24 -0.64 -17.27
C TYR A 238 -14.59 0.84 -17.34
N VAL A 239 -14.88 1.33 -18.53
CA VAL A 239 -15.27 2.72 -18.81
C VAL A 239 -16.67 2.73 -19.39
N LYS A 240 -17.55 3.55 -18.82
CA LYS A 240 -18.85 3.84 -19.41
C LYS A 240 -19.00 5.35 -19.55
N THR A 241 -19.26 5.80 -20.77
CA THR A 241 -19.55 7.19 -21.11
C THR A 241 -21.04 7.36 -21.40
N GLN A 242 -21.53 8.60 -21.35
CA GLN A 242 -22.94 8.90 -21.62
C GLN A 242 -23.34 8.45 -23.04
N ASN A 243 -24.37 7.61 -23.14
CA ASN A 243 -24.98 7.12 -24.39
C ASN A 243 -24.10 6.21 -25.28
N LEU A 244 -22.96 5.71 -24.77
CA LEU A 244 -22.16 4.71 -25.48
C LEU A 244 -22.15 3.37 -24.74
N GLU A 245 -21.86 2.32 -25.50
CA GLU A 245 -21.57 1.02 -24.91
C GLU A 245 -20.32 1.08 -24.02
N ALA A 246 -20.30 0.24 -23.00
CA ALA A 246 -19.15 0.15 -22.12
C ALA A 246 -17.90 -0.37 -22.85
N GLU A 247 -16.76 0.18 -22.48
CA GLU A 247 -15.46 -0.09 -23.06
C GLU A 247 -14.54 -0.74 -22.02
N TYR A 248 -13.77 -1.72 -22.48
CA TYR A 248 -12.81 -2.46 -21.69
C TYR A 248 -11.40 -2.06 -22.10
N HIS A 249 -10.66 -1.48 -21.16
CA HIS A 249 -9.27 -1.07 -21.32
C HIS A 249 -8.38 -2.11 -20.63
N GLY A 250 -7.71 -2.96 -21.40
CA GLY A 250 -6.73 -3.91 -20.89
C GLY A 250 -5.40 -3.21 -20.62
N PHE A 251 -4.77 -3.51 -19.49
CA PHE A 251 -3.46 -2.98 -19.13
C PHE A 251 -2.44 -4.12 -18.99
N CYS A 252 -1.25 -3.94 -19.57
CA CYS A 252 -0.14 -4.91 -19.52
C CYS A 252 1.13 -4.27 -18.94
N PHE A 253 1.87 -5.06 -18.15
CA PHE A 253 3.22 -4.73 -17.69
C PHE A 253 4.01 -6.00 -17.32
N PRO A 254 5.28 -6.15 -17.77
CA PRO A 254 6.00 -5.29 -18.73
C PRO A 254 5.51 -5.52 -20.18
N LEU A 255 6.16 -4.90 -21.16
CA LEU A 255 5.89 -5.06 -22.60
C LEU A 255 5.82 -6.55 -22.97
N PRO A 256 4.65 -7.05 -23.43
CA PRO A 256 4.52 -8.44 -23.88
C PRO A 256 5.17 -8.64 -25.25
N SER A 257 5.40 -9.90 -25.67
CA SER A 257 5.94 -10.15 -27.01
C SER A 257 4.96 -9.69 -28.10
N PRO A 258 5.40 -9.41 -29.33
CA PRO A 258 4.47 -9.04 -30.40
C PRO A 258 3.36 -10.07 -30.66
N GLU A 259 3.67 -11.36 -30.48
CA GLU A 259 2.72 -12.46 -30.61
C GLU A 259 1.65 -12.47 -29.51
N ASP A 260 2.00 -11.93 -28.34
CA ASP A 260 1.09 -11.87 -27.20
C ASP A 260 -0.04 -10.86 -27.48
N TYR A 261 0.22 -9.72 -28.14
CA TYR A 261 -0.76 -8.64 -28.35
C TYR A 261 -2.11 -9.13 -28.85
N ILE A 262 -2.11 -10.05 -29.82
CA ILE A 262 -3.33 -10.63 -30.42
C ILE A 262 -4.17 -11.33 -29.35
N PHE A 263 -3.52 -12.09 -28.47
CA PHE A 263 -4.21 -12.80 -27.40
C PHE A 263 -4.82 -11.82 -26.39
N GLN A 264 -4.16 -10.72 -26.03
CA GLN A 264 -4.74 -9.76 -25.08
C GLN A 264 -5.80 -8.85 -25.71
N LEU A 265 -5.66 -8.49 -26.99
CA LEU A 265 -6.66 -7.71 -27.73
C LEU A 265 -7.98 -8.46 -27.91
N ALA A 266 -7.97 -9.80 -27.91
CA ALA A 266 -9.19 -10.60 -27.95
C ALA A 266 -10.15 -10.33 -26.78
N TYR A 267 -9.68 -9.65 -25.74
CA TYR A 267 -10.32 -9.52 -24.43
C TYR A 267 -10.61 -8.06 -24.03
N CYS A 268 -10.12 -7.07 -24.78
CA CYS A 268 -10.31 -5.66 -24.45
C CYS A 268 -10.48 -4.81 -25.71
N ASP A 269 -11.27 -3.75 -25.60
CA ASP A 269 -11.48 -2.80 -26.70
C ASP A 269 -10.20 -2.00 -26.95
N TYR A 270 -9.41 -1.74 -25.90
CA TYR A 270 -8.13 -1.06 -25.98
C TYR A 270 -7.07 -1.81 -25.19
N LEU A 271 -5.89 -2.03 -25.77
CA LEU A 271 -4.74 -2.58 -25.05
C LEU A 271 -3.74 -1.47 -24.76
N TRP A 272 -3.43 -1.25 -23.50
CA TRP A 272 -2.47 -0.26 -23.02
C TRP A 272 -1.27 -0.96 -22.40
N ILE A 273 -0.08 -0.55 -22.81
CA ILE A 273 1.16 -1.13 -22.34
C ILE A 273 1.96 -0.06 -21.63
N LEU A 274 2.32 -0.32 -20.38
CA LEU A 274 3.24 0.54 -19.65
C LEU A 274 4.69 0.21 -20.06
N LEU A 275 5.39 1.24 -20.54
CA LEU A 275 6.81 1.21 -20.84
C LEU A 275 7.60 1.30 -19.53
N ASP A 276 8.47 0.33 -19.28
CA ASP A 276 9.49 0.44 -18.23
C ASP A 276 10.72 1.21 -18.76
N ALA A 277 11.65 1.55 -17.86
CA ALA A 277 12.88 2.27 -18.23
C ALA A 277 13.72 1.52 -19.29
N ASP A 278 13.60 0.20 -19.37
CA ASP A 278 14.30 -0.64 -20.36
C ASP A 278 13.57 -0.66 -21.72
N SER A 279 12.26 -0.41 -21.74
CA SER A 279 11.39 -0.44 -22.92
C SER A 279 11.71 0.67 -23.93
N GLY A 280 12.31 1.78 -23.48
CA GLY A 280 12.81 2.85 -24.36
C GLY A 280 13.89 2.38 -25.34
N LYS A 281 14.62 1.29 -25.02
CA LYS A 281 15.58 0.68 -25.95
C LYS A 281 14.88 -0.14 -27.02
N PHE A 282 13.79 -0.83 -26.65
CA PHE A 282 12.94 -1.56 -27.60
C PHE A 282 12.39 -0.59 -28.65
N LEU A 283 12.01 0.63 -28.23
CA LEU A 283 11.52 1.69 -29.13
C LEU A 283 12.48 2.13 -30.26
N ASN A 284 13.78 1.95 -30.03
CA ASN A 284 14.83 2.49 -30.89
C ASN A 284 15.54 1.44 -31.77
N SER A 285 15.26 0.16 -31.56
CA SER A 285 15.81 -0.95 -32.34
C SER A 285 14.75 -1.47 -33.32
N SER A 286 14.97 -1.30 -34.64
CA SER A 286 14.28 -1.95 -35.78
C SER A 286 13.03 -2.75 -35.42
N HIS A 287 11.94 -2.04 -35.21
CA HIS A 287 10.74 -2.52 -34.51
C HIS A 287 9.89 -3.56 -35.23
N PRO A 288 9.21 -4.47 -34.48
CA PRO A 288 7.94 -5.05 -34.92
C PRO A 288 6.85 -3.96 -34.96
N THR A 289 6.05 -3.92 -36.02
CA THR A 289 4.93 -2.98 -36.16
C THR A 289 3.97 -3.09 -34.98
N ILE A 290 3.85 -2.04 -34.17
CA ILE A 290 2.87 -1.99 -33.08
C ILE A 290 1.47 -1.87 -33.71
N PRO A 291 0.52 -2.76 -33.37
CA PRO A 291 -0.83 -2.70 -33.92
C PRO A 291 -1.53 -1.38 -33.54
N GLN A 292 -2.40 -0.87 -34.41
CA GLN A 292 -3.14 0.38 -34.17
C GLN A 292 -4.00 0.35 -32.90
N ASN A 293 -4.40 -0.84 -32.45
CA ASN A 293 -5.20 -1.03 -31.26
C ASN A 293 -4.41 -1.09 -29.94
N VAL A 294 -3.09 -0.94 -30.02
CA VAL A 294 -2.17 -0.97 -28.90
C VAL A 294 -1.66 0.43 -28.63
N GLY A 295 -1.90 0.92 -27.42
CA GLY A 295 -1.40 2.19 -26.92
C GLY A 295 -0.23 2.00 -25.98
N LEU A 296 0.66 2.98 -25.96
CA LEU A 296 1.85 2.99 -25.10
C LEU A 296 1.73 4.09 -24.06
N LEU A 297 2.05 3.72 -22.82
CA LEU A 297 2.04 4.61 -21.67
C LEU A 297 3.44 4.71 -21.10
N SER A 298 3.84 5.91 -20.70
CA SER A 298 5.02 6.12 -19.85
C SER A 298 4.58 6.59 -18.47
N LEU A 299 5.40 6.28 -17.46
CA LEU A 299 5.18 6.70 -16.10
C LEU A 299 6.29 7.68 -15.68
N SER A 300 5.89 8.84 -15.18
CA SER A 300 6.78 9.82 -14.56
C SER A 300 6.35 10.08 -13.11
N ALA A 301 7.09 10.94 -12.41
CA ALA A 301 6.71 11.41 -11.08
C ALA A 301 5.36 12.16 -11.07
N ASP A 302 5.03 12.82 -12.19
CA ASP A 302 3.85 13.68 -12.32
C ASP A 302 2.60 12.93 -12.77
N GLY A 303 2.75 11.77 -13.41
CA GLY A 303 1.60 11.06 -13.95
C GLY A 303 1.91 9.93 -14.91
N LEU A 304 0.82 9.35 -15.42
CA LEU A 304 0.86 8.59 -16.67
C LEU A 304 0.83 9.57 -17.84
N SER A 305 1.55 9.26 -18.90
CA SER A 305 1.46 9.99 -20.17
C SER A 305 1.26 9.01 -21.33
N VAL A 306 0.61 9.47 -22.40
CA VAL A 306 0.32 8.67 -23.59
C VAL A 306 1.39 8.95 -24.63
N GLU A 307 2.21 7.95 -24.91
CA GLU A 307 3.24 8.00 -25.96
C GLU A 307 2.66 7.60 -27.31
N LEU A 308 1.73 6.65 -27.31
CA LEU A 308 0.98 6.20 -28.48
C LEU A 308 -0.47 5.94 -28.09
N LEU A 309 -1.40 6.54 -28.83
CA LEU A 309 -2.83 6.36 -28.57
C LEU A 309 -3.32 5.01 -29.12
N ALA A 310 -4.02 4.23 -28.29
CA ALA A 310 -4.71 3.03 -28.74
C ALA A 310 -5.98 3.39 -29.53
N GLN A 311 -6.19 2.72 -30.67
CA GLN A 311 -7.47 2.75 -31.38
C GLN A 311 -8.40 1.63 -30.90
N LYS A 312 -9.71 1.87 -30.94
CA LYS A 312 -10.70 0.89 -30.51
C LYS A 312 -10.64 -0.35 -31.38
N SER A 313 -10.53 -1.52 -30.75
CA SER A 313 -10.64 -2.83 -31.39
C SER A 313 -12.05 -3.39 -31.21
N THR A 314 -12.44 -4.29 -32.10
CA THR A 314 -13.71 -5.02 -31.96
C THR A 314 -13.48 -6.28 -31.12
N THR A 315 -13.77 -6.21 -29.83
CA THR A 315 -13.77 -7.39 -28.96
C THR A 315 -15.05 -8.19 -29.14
N ALA A 316 -14.93 -9.50 -29.38
CA ALA A 316 -16.09 -10.37 -29.52
C ALA A 316 -16.95 -10.41 -28.22
N PRO A 317 -18.30 -10.43 -28.33
CA PRO A 317 -19.18 -10.42 -27.15
C PRO A 317 -18.89 -11.54 -26.14
N GLU A 318 -18.53 -12.73 -26.62
CA GLU A 318 -18.19 -13.88 -25.79
C GLU A 318 -16.98 -13.60 -24.87
N GLN A 319 -15.98 -12.89 -25.39
CA GLN A 319 -14.77 -12.55 -24.63
C GLN A 319 -15.03 -11.42 -23.63
N LYS A 320 -15.90 -10.46 -23.96
CA LYS A 320 -16.37 -9.43 -23.02
C LYS A 320 -17.13 -10.07 -21.85
N ASN A 321 -17.97 -11.06 -22.12
CA ASN A 321 -18.69 -11.81 -21.08
C ASN A 321 -17.74 -12.55 -20.15
N TYR A 322 -16.72 -13.19 -20.71
CA TYR A 322 -15.70 -13.89 -19.94
C TYR A 322 -14.98 -12.95 -18.96
N ILE A 323 -14.52 -11.81 -19.45
CA ILE A 323 -13.82 -10.82 -18.62
C ILE A 323 -14.73 -10.22 -17.56
N THR A 324 -15.97 -9.94 -17.92
CA THR A 324 -16.96 -9.44 -16.95
C THR A 324 -17.17 -10.44 -15.83
N ALA A 325 -17.26 -11.74 -16.13
CA ALA A 325 -17.34 -12.79 -15.13
C ALA A 325 -16.08 -12.85 -14.24
N ALA A 326 -14.89 -12.75 -14.84
CA ALA A 326 -13.62 -12.71 -14.09
C ALA A 326 -13.55 -11.50 -13.14
N MET A 327 -13.99 -10.32 -13.59
CA MET A 327 -14.08 -9.11 -12.80
C MET A 327 -15.02 -9.28 -11.60
N LEU A 328 -16.22 -9.84 -11.81
CA LEU A 328 -17.20 -10.10 -10.75
C LEU A 328 -16.67 -11.08 -9.70
N LEU A 329 -16.05 -12.18 -10.15
CA LEU A 329 -15.44 -13.16 -9.26
C LEU A 329 -14.33 -12.54 -8.40
N ASN A 330 -13.52 -11.65 -8.98
CA ASN A 330 -12.47 -10.97 -8.23
C ASN A 330 -13.03 -9.94 -7.25
N SER A 331 -14.10 -9.22 -7.61
CA SER A 331 -14.79 -8.32 -6.68
C SER A 331 -15.34 -9.05 -5.46
N LEU A 332 -15.90 -10.26 -5.64
CA LEU A 332 -16.39 -11.10 -4.54
C LEU A 332 -15.28 -11.64 -3.63
N LYS A 333 -14.08 -11.90 -4.19
CA LYS A 333 -12.91 -12.34 -3.41
C LYS A 333 -12.33 -11.21 -2.56
N ASN A 334 -12.38 -9.96 -3.05
CA ASN A 334 -11.81 -8.80 -2.37
C ASN A 334 -12.78 -8.07 -1.41
N SER A 335 -14.06 -8.49 -1.35
CA SER A 335 -15.07 -7.95 -0.43
C SER A 335 -15.11 -8.64 0.95
N LYS A 336 -14.21 -9.59 1.21
CA LYS A 336 -13.99 -10.23 2.52
C LYS A 336 -12.72 -9.69 3.15
#